data_AF-A0A090WY35-F1
#
_entry.id   AF-A0A090WY35-F1
#
_cell.length_a   1.000
_cell.length_b   1.000
_cell.length_c   1.000
_cell.angle_alpha   90.00
_cell.angle_beta   90.00
_cell.angle_gamma   90.00
#
_symmetry.space_group_name_H-M   'P 1'
#
loop_
_entity.id
_entity.type
_entity.pdbx_description
1 polymer ?
#
loop_
_entity_poly.entity_id
_entity_poly.type
_entity_poly.pdbx_seq_one_letter_code
_entity_poly.pdbx_strand_id
1 'polypeptide(L)' 'MHTHRDFFLSNPRLGMLVKMFDKMPSEKQEQHLKHAEQYLLSLKI' A
#
# COMPACT_ATOMS: atom_id res chain seq x y z
N MET A 1 0.70 -0.80 6.29
CA MET A 1 0.33 0.57 5.86
C MET A 1 -0.52 1.35 6.87
N HIS A 2 -0.79 0.83 8.07
CA HIS A 2 -1.51 1.55 9.14
C HIS A 2 -0.58 2.32 10.11
N THR A 3 0.64 1.84 10.35
CA THR A 3 1.54 2.35 11.41
C THR A 3 2.34 3.61 11.07
N HIS A 4 2.44 4.00 9.79
CA HIS A 4 3.20 5.19 9.35
C HIS A 4 2.51 5.97 8.22
N ARG A 5 1.18 5.87 8.10
CA ARG A 5 0.44 6.56 7.02
C ARG A 5 0.67 8.08 7.07
N ASP A 6 0.68 8.65 8.26
CA ASP A 6 0.92 10.08 8.47
C ASP A 6 2.36 10.50 8.10
N PHE A 7 3.34 9.62 8.31
CA PHE A 7 4.72 9.83 7.84
C PHE A 7 4.77 9.88 6.31
N PHE A 8 4.14 8.92 5.62
CA PHE A 8 4.12 8.93 4.14
C PHE A 8 3.32 10.10 3.56
N LEU A 9 2.24 10.53 4.24
CA LEU A 9 1.45 11.69 3.83
C LEU A 9 2.18 13.02 4.03
N SER A 10 3.15 13.09 4.93
CA SER A 10 3.97 14.29 5.16
C SER A 10 4.90 14.62 3.99
N ASN A 11 5.23 13.65 3.13
CA ASN A 11 6.05 13.87 1.95
C ASN A 11 5.16 14.05 0.70
N PRO A 12 5.26 15.16 -0.05
CA PRO A 12 4.39 15.43 -1.20
C PRO A 12 4.40 14.33 -2.28
N ARG A 13 5.54 13.67 -2.48
CA ARG A 13 5.70 12.62 -3.49
C ARG A 13 5.16 11.28 -3.00
N LEU A 14 5.46 10.90 -1.76
CA LEU A 14 4.98 9.64 -1.17
C LEU A 14 3.49 9.71 -0.81
N GLY A 15 3.01 10.87 -0.37
CA GLY A 15 1.60 11.13 -0.09
C GLY A 15 0.73 11.06 -1.32
N MET A 16 1.27 11.39 -2.50
CA MET A 16 0.56 11.20 -3.78
C MET A 16 0.29 9.71 -4.04
N LEU A 17 1.26 8.84 -3.78
CA LEU A 17 1.10 7.39 -3.97
C LEU A 17 0.05 6.80 -3.02
N VAL A 18 0.06 7.21 -1.75
CA VAL A 18 -0.95 6.79 -0.76
C VAL A 18 -2.36 7.22 -1.20
N LYS A 19 -2.52 8.48 -1.59
CA LYS A 19 -3.81 9.01 -2.07
C LYS A 19 -4.28 8.32 -3.35
N MET A 20 -3.36 7.90 -4.22
CA MET A 20 -3.73 7.18 -5.42
C MET A 20 -4.21 5.76 -5.12
N PHE A 21 -3.59 5.09 -4.16
CA PHE A 21 -4.05 3.80 -3.67
C PHE A 21 -5.44 3.91 -3.03
N ASP A 22 -5.67 4.93 -2.18
CA ASP A 22 -6.96 5.16 -1.51
C ASP A 22 -8.12 5.41 -2.50
N LYS A 23 -7.83 5.95 -3.69
CA LYS A 23 -8.83 6.20 -4.75
C LYS A 23 -9.18 4.96 -5.57
N MET A 24 -8.47 3.84 -5.40
CA MET A 24 -8.77 2.61 -6.12
C MET A 24 -10.03 1.94 -5.56
N PRO A 25 -10.79 1.19 -6.38
CA PRO A 25 -11.88 0.34 -5.88
C PRO A 25 -11.37 -0.65 -4.82
N SER A 26 -12.19 -0.94 -3.80
CA SER A 26 -11.80 -1.80 -2.67
C SER A 26 -11.29 -3.18 -3.11
N GLU A 27 -11.93 -3.78 -4.12
CA GLU A 27 -11.50 -5.08 -4.69
C GLU A 27 -10.05 -5.02 -5.23
N LYS A 28 -9.67 -3.93 -5.91
CA LYS A 28 -8.31 -3.75 -6.40
C LYS A 28 -7.32 -3.52 -5.27
N GLN A 29 -7.71 -2.75 -4.24
CA GLN A 29 -6.86 -2.55 -3.07
C GLN A 29 -6.55 -3.88 -2.37
N GLU A 30 -7.58 -4.72 -2.17
CA GLU A 30 -7.43 -6.05 -1.58
C GLU A 30 -6.56 -6.96 -2.44
N GLN A 31 -6.74 -6.97 -3.77
CA GLN A 31 -5.89 -7.74 -4.67
C GLN A 31 -4.42 -7.31 -4.58
N HIS A 32 -4.14 -6.01 -4.55
CA HIS A 32 -2.78 -5.50 -4.38
C HIS A 32 -2.15 -5.92 -3.05
N LEU A 33 -2.91 -5.86 -1.96
CA LEU A 33 -2.46 -6.31 -0.64
C LEU A 33 -2.18 -7.82 -0.64
N LYS A 34 -3.09 -8.62 -1.20
CA LYS A 34 -2.92 -10.08 -1.32
C LYS A 34 -1.68 -10.44 -2.12
N HIS A 35 -1.47 -9.82 -3.27
CA HIS A 35 -0.26 -10.06 -4.07
C HIS A 35 1.01 -9.66 -3.34
N ALA A 36 0.99 -8.53 -2.61
CA ALA A 36 2.12 -8.09 -1.81
C ALA A 36 2.44 -9.08 -0.69
N GLU A 37 1.43 -9.58 0.03
CA GLU A 37 1.59 -10.61 1.06
C GLU A 37 2.13 -11.91 0.47
N GLN A 38 1.58 -12.38 -0.65
CA GLN A 38 2.06 -13.58 -1.33
C GLN A 38 3.52 -13.44 -1.77
N TYR A 39 3.89 -12.28 -2.31
CA TYR A 39 5.27 -12.01 -2.68
C TYR A 39 6.20 -12.00 -1.46
N LEU A 40 5.82 -11.32 -0.38
CA LEU A 40 6.61 -11.30 0.86
C LEU A 40 6.72 -12.69 1.50
N LEU A 41 5.68 -13.51 1.43
CA LEU A 41 5.73 -14.92 1.84
C LEU A 41 6.69 -15.72 0.97
N SER A 42 6.70 -15.48 -0.34
CA SER A 42 7.64 -16.14 -1.26
C SER A 42 9.10 -15.73 -1.03
N LEU A 43 9.33 -14.55 -0.46
CA LEU A 43 10.65 -14.04 -0.11
C LEU A 43 11.12 -14.48 1.29
N LYS A 44 10.21 -14.97 2.14
CA LYS A 44 10.59 -15.58 3.42
C LYS A 44 11.20 -16.95 3.12
N ILE A 45 12.52 -16.99 3.15
CA ILE A 45 13.35 -18.20 3.21
C ILE A 45 12.97 -19.02 4.45
#